data_AF-A0A842LV43-F1
#
_entry.id   AF-A0A842LV43-F1
#
_cell.length_a   1.000
_cell.length_b   1.000
_cell.length_c   1.000
_cell.angle_alpha   90.00
_cell.angle_beta   90.00
_cell.angle_gamma   90.00
#
_symmetry.space_group_name_H-M   'P 1'
#
loop_
_entity.id
_entity.type
_entity.pdbx_description
1 polymer ?
#
loop_
_entity_poly.entity_id
_entity_poly.type
_entity_poly.pdbx_seq_one_letter_code
_entity_poly.pdbx_strand_id
1 'polypeptide(L)'
;MRRQELKTLGLLNKCENKLAVRAGLGEIREAEFSRVVVIGDERARVRMMAELVMNGFEGGHAPLVMDLKGRYAGLIDYIPSMKIYKVGKHPTFNPLKEAFPGYSKEFALIFKEIYELSRDECIYLEKVLENAYRDGDCCPTLEGIFERLLRMEAEAQPKEGYKIECLKNVLSELEVGPLAPIFRGNERELFAPMILDLGNLTLKERVMMMVASLARIRECRATFVVIDGLDWSIISGSIWLKSIVRDMIEDLSYRGISVYIGSDDLIHAPIRSTAYVFCGPIWYDEVRWIRGLADGLDLEHFRYLEEGTGLVVTWKRAPFYLRFRSPEFRVVGDDEIEAHMKTLGEEVSYFDSAQGKSEGMLERLFRDRASLFYAKEFLRLVGEGRVPVEAVSSQRNATLRNVVRILKRYFLVVEHIDGTGTKWYRLTNVGEKALREVEGEEA
;
A
#
# COMPACT_ATOMS: atom_id res chain seq x y z
N MET A 1 51.80 -26.38 14.81
CA MET A 1 52.69 -25.68 13.85
C MET A 1 52.57 -26.32 12.48
N ARG A 2 51.92 -25.66 11.53
CA ARG A 2 52.21 -25.63 10.08
C ARG A 2 51.23 -24.65 9.45
N ARG A 3 51.74 -23.47 9.08
CA ARG A 3 51.03 -22.43 8.32
C ARG A 3 50.82 -22.95 6.90
N GLN A 4 49.58 -22.95 6.44
CA GLN A 4 49.25 -23.05 5.02
C GLN A 4 49.25 -21.64 4.42
N GLU A 5 50.02 -21.50 3.35
CA GLU A 5 50.05 -20.36 2.44
C GLU A 5 48.72 -20.27 1.69
N LEU A 6 47.93 -19.23 1.96
CA LEU A 6 46.89 -18.77 1.04
C LEU A 6 47.48 -17.63 0.22
N LYS A 7 47.63 -17.91 -1.07
CA LYS A 7 48.12 -17.01 -2.11
C LYS A 7 47.38 -15.67 -2.07
N THR A 8 48.07 -14.65 -1.59
CA THR A 8 47.79 -13.23 -1.82
C THR A 8 47.95 -12.93 -3.30
N LEU A 9 46.84 -13.00 -4.05
CA LEU A 9 46.76 -12.40 -5.38
C LEU A 9 46.53 -10.89 -5.21
N GLY A 10 47.63 -10.13 -5.32
CA GLY A 10 47.64 -8.83 -5.96
C GLY A 10 46.89 -7.68 -5.27
N LEU A 11 47.15 -7.43 -3.98
CA LEU A 11 47.01 -6.07 -3.44
C LEU A 11 48.28 -5.28 -3.81
N LEU A 12 48.29 -4.72 -5.02
CA LEU A 12 49.26 -3.69 -5.36
C LEU A 12 48.93 -2.42 -4.58
N ASN A 13 49.88 -2.07 -3.70
CA ASN A 13 50.02 -0.77 -3.05
C ASN A 13 49.70 0.39 -3.99
N LYS A 14 48.53 0.99 -3.78
CA LYS A 14 48.30 2.42 -3.95
C LYS A 14 47.32 2.87 -2.87
N CYS A 15 47.86 3.25 -1.72
CA CYS A 15 47.23 4.27 -0.88
C CYS A 15 47.27 5.60 -1.64
N GLU A 16 46.47 5.72 -2.70
CA GLU A 16 45.91 6.99 -3.10
C GLU A 16 44.65 7.14 -2.26
N ASN A 17 44.52 8.24 -1.52
CA ASN A 17 43.29 8.61 -0.81
C ASN A 17 42.10 8.27 -1.73
N LYS A 18 41.25 7.31 -1.33
CA LYS A 18 39.98 7.00 -2.00
C LYS A 18 39.02 8.16 -1.77
N LEU A 19 39.37 9.33 -2.29
CA LEU A 19 38.48 10.43 -2.52
C LEU A 19 37.44 9.90 -3.52
N ALA A 20 36.22 9.75 -3.03
CA ALA A 20 35.05 9.43 -3.80
C ALA A 20 35.10 10.13 -5.17
N VAL A 21 35.18 9.34 -6.24
CA VAL A 21 35.15 9.83 -7.62
C VAL A 21 33.81 10.55 -7.81
N ARG A 22 33.85 11.78 -8.31
CA ARG A 22 32.62 12.51 -8.65
C ARG A 22 32.08 11.95 -9.95
N ALA A 23 30.98 11.21 -9.88
CA ALA A 23 30.31 10.63 -11.04
C ALA A 23 29.01 11.39 -11.36
N GLY A 24 28.61 11.35 -12.63
CA GLY A 24 27.29 11.81 -13.08
C GLY A 24 26.25 10.69 -13.09
N LEU A 25 24.96 11.04 -13.15
CA LEU A 25 23.83 10.08 -13.20
C LEU A 25 23.91 9.06 -14.35
N GLY A 26 24.69 9.33 -15.40
CA GLY A 26 24.89 8.40 -16.51
C GLY A 26 25.48 7.03 -16.10
N GLU A 27 26.18 6.95 -14.98
CA GLU A 27 26.71 5.67 -14.45
C GLU A 27 25.64 4.79 -13.79
N ILE A 28 24.49 5.37 -13.40
CA ILE A 28 23.32 4.64 -12.83
C ILE A 28 22.58 3.84 -13.93
N ARG A 29 23.06 3.85 -15.18
CA ARG A 29 22.45 3.12 -16.30
C ARG A 29 22.99 1.69 -16.47
N GLU A 30 23.93 1.25 -15.64
CA GLU A 30 24.43 -0.12 -15.68
C GLU A 30 23.47 -1.13 -15.03
N ALA A 31 23.57 -2.42 -15.39
CA ALA A 31 22.76 -3.49 -14.80
C ALA A 31 22.87 -3.56 -13.25
N GLU A 32 23.98 -3.09 -12.69
CA GLU A 32 24.21 -2.95 -11.24
C GLU A 32 23.23 -1.97 -10.57
N PHE A 33 22.68 -1.02 -11.32
CA PHE A 33 21.75 0.01 -10.86
C PHE A 33 20.30 -0.24 -11.31
N SER A 34 19.99 -1.47 -11.73
CA SER A 34 18.61 -1.89 -11.99
C SER A 34 17.74 -1.87 -10.73
N ARG A 35 18.34 -1.88 -9.53
CA ARG A 35 17.66 -1.68 -8.25
C ARG A 35 18.39 -0.60 -7.47
N VAL A 36 17.67 0.45 -7.12
CA VAL A 36 18.22 1.56 -6.34
C VAL A 36 17.32 1.84 -5.14
N VAL A 37 17.91 1.97 -3.97
CA VAL A 37 17.22 2.45 -2.77
C VAL A 37 17.79 3.81 -2.41
N VAL A 38 16.95 4.83 -2.42
CA VAL A 38 17.30 6.20 -2.04
C VAL A 38 16.85 6.43 -0.60
N ILE A 39 17.81 6.78 0.25
CA ILE A 39 17.66 6.98 1.70
C ILE A 39 18.05 8.40 2.02
N GLY A 40 17.28 9.05 2.88
CA GLY A 40 17.57 10.40 3.28
C GLY A 40 16.36 11.12 3.84
N ASP A 41 16.58 12.37 4.22
CA ASP A 41 15.49 13.25 4.58
C ASP A 41 14.51 13.36 3.40
N GLU A 42 13.25 13.61 3.76
CA GLU A 42 12.16 13.57 2.81
C GLU A 42 12.32 14.52 1.63
N ARG A 43 12.88 15.72 1.86
CA ARG A 43 13.05 16.73 0.80
C ARG A 43 14.17 16.31 -0.16
N ALA A 44 15.31 15.87 0.36
CA ALA A 44 16.43 15.41 -0.46
C ALA A 44 16.07 14.14 -1.26
N ARG A 45 15.35 13.20 -0.62
CA ARG A 45 14.90 11.96 -1.25
C ARG A 45 13.95 12.22 -2.42
N VAL A 46 12.92 13.05 -2.23
CA VAL A 46 11.96 13.38 -3.30
C VAL A 46 12.68 14.01 -4.50
N ARG A 47 13.64 14.93 -4.25
CA ARG A 47 14.44 15.56 -5.32
C ARG A 47 15.29 14.54 -6.08
N MET A 48 16.00 13.67 -5.38
CA MET A 48 16.81 12.62 -6.00
C MET A 48 15.96 11.63 -6.80
N MET A 49 14.84 11.17 -6.23
CA MET A 49 13.93 10.25 -6.88
C MET A 49 13.32 10.85 -8.15
N ALA A 50 12.94 12.13 -8.12
CA ALA A 50 12.45 12.79 -9.31
C ALA A 50 13.53 12.98 -10.38
N GLU A 51 14.76 13.30 -9.98
CA GLU A 51 15.89 13.35 -10.92
C GLU A 51 16.15 11.99 -11.57
N LEU A 52 16.04 10.89 -10.81
CA LEU A 52 16.11 9.54 -11.37
C LEU A 52 15.01 9.27 -12.40
N VAL A 53 13.77 9.71 -12.13
CA VAL A 53 12.66 9.59 -13.09
C VAL A 53 12.94 10.36 -14.37
N MET A 54 13.35 11.62 -14.25
CA MET A 54 13.63 12.48 -15.39
C MET A 54 14.78 11.94 -16.25
N ASN A 55 15.90 11.57 -15.63
CA ASN A 55 17.04 10.99 -16.36
C ASN A 55 16.72 9.62 -16.97
N GLY A 56 15.84 8.84 -16.34
CA GLY A 56 15.32 7.59 -16.88
C GLY A 56 14.51 7.86 -18.14
N PHE A 57 13.57 8.80 -18.09
CA PHE A 57 12.75 9.18 -19.22
C PHE A 57 13.58 9.72 -20.40
N GLU A 58 14.56 10.60 -20.14
CA GLU A 58 15.53 11.06 -21.16
C GLU A 58 16.35 9.91 -21.77
N GLY A 59 16.57 8.84 -21.01
CA GLY A 59 17.20 7.60 -21.48
C GLY A 59 16.30 6.72 -22.35
N GLY A 60 15.06 7.13 -22.61
CA GLY A 60 14.07 6.36 -23.37
C GLY A 60 13.26 5.36 -22.53
N HIS A 61 13.33 5.44 -21.20
CA HIS A 61 12.54 4.58 -20.32
C HIS A 61 11.11 5.11 -20.13
N ALA A 62 10.16 4.20 -19.94
CA ALA A 62 8.77 4.52 -19.62
C ALA A 62 8.53 4.39 -18.10
N PRO A 63 8.48 5.50 -17.33
CA PRO A 63 8.29 5.49 -15.88
C PRO A 63 6.87 5.13 -15.44
N LEU A 64 6.75 4.26 -14.45
CA LEU A 64 5.56 4.14 -13.59
C LEU A 64 5.92 4.59 -12.17
N VAL A 65 5.31 5.67 -11.71
CA VAL A 65 5.54 6.23 -10.37
C VAL A 65 4.37 5.87 -9.46
N MET A 66 4.63 5.05 -8.45
CA MET A 66 3.71 4.81 -7.33
C MET A 66 3.99 5.87 -6.26
N ASP A 67 3.19 6.93 -6.29
CA ASP A 67 3.38 8.10 -5.45
C ASP A 67 2.55 7.98 -4.17
N LEU A 68 3.17 7.47 -3.10
CA LEU A 68 2.47 7.16 -1.86
C LEU A 68 2.13 8.39 -1.01
N LYS A 69 2.70 9.56 -1.35
CA LYS A 69 2.49 10.82 -0.63
C LYS A 69 1.93 11.95 -1.51
N GLY A 70 1.66 11.70 -2.79
CA GLY A 70 1.07 12.68 -3.73
C GLY A 70 1.99 13.87 -4.06
N ARG A 71 3.28 13.63 -4.28
CA ARG A 71 4.31 14.68 -4.46
C ARG A 71 4.88 14.81 -5.86
N TYR A 72 4.63 13.85 -6.74
CA TYR A 72 5.29 13.77 -8.03
C TYR A 72 4.46 14.37 -9.16
N ALA A 73 3.28 14.92 -8.88
CA ALA A 73 2.40 15.53 -9.89
C ALA A 73 3.13 16.58 -10.77
N GLY A 74 4.10 17.32 -10.21
CA GLY A 74 4.90 18.29 -10.97
C GLY A 74 5.80 17.71 -12.05
N LEU A 75 5.98 16.38 -12.13
CA LEU A 75 6.72 15.75 -13.22
C LEU A 75 6.06 15.97 -14.60
N ILE A 76 4.77 16.35 -14.68
CA ILE A 76 4.10 16.65 -15.96
C ILE A 76 4.75 17.80 -16.72
N ASP A 77 5.36 18.75 -16.00
CA ASP A 77 6.09 19.87 -16.61
C ASP A 77 7.34 19.39 -17.36
N TYR A 78 7.89 18.25 -16.95
CA TYR A 78 9.09 17.67 -17.54
C TYR A 78 8.81 16.53 -18.50
N ILE A 79 7.77 15.74 -18.22
CA ILE A 79 7.36 14.58 -18.97
C ILE A 79 5.94 14.86 -19.46
N PRO A 80 5.76 15.58 -20.60
CA PRO A 80 4.45 16.00 -21.05
C PRO A 80 3.51 14.84 -21.35
N SER A 81 4.04 13.65 -21.68
CA SER A 81 3.24 12.44 -21.90
C SER A 81 2.81 11.73 -20.61
N MET A 82 3.28 12.17 -19.45
CA MET A 82 2.98 11.55 -18.16
C MET A 82 1.51 11.74 -17.81
N LYS A 83 0.80 10.66 -17.55
CA LYS A 83 -0.59 10.71 -17.07
C LYS A 83 -0.65 10.56 -15.55
N ILE A 84 -1.58 11.25 -14.90
CA ILE A 84 -1.75 11.19 -13.44
C ILE A 84 -3.11 10.59 -13.09
N TYR A 85 -3.11 9.56 -12.26
CA TYR A 85 -4.32 8.95 -11.71
C TYR A 85 -4.27 8.99 -10.19
N LYS A 86 -5.00 9.95 -9.61
CA LYS A 86 -5.32 9.99 -8.18
C LYS A 86 -6.31 8.89 -7.83
N VAL A 87 -5.85 7.88 -7.09
CA VAL A 87 -6.67 6.75 -6.69
C VAL A 87 -7.80 7.21 -5.77
N GLY A 88 -9.00 6.72 -6.06
CA GLY A 88 -10.25 7.09 -5.40
C GLY A 88 -10.91 8.38 -5.92
N LYS A 89 -10.20 9.17 -6.73
CA LYS A 89 -10.80 10.26 -7.52
C LYS A 89 -11.06 9.81 -8.96
N HIS A 90 -10.05 9.19 -9.57
CA HIS A 90 -10.10 8.74 -10.95
C HIS A 90 -10.29 7.22 -11.04
N PRO A 91 -10.95 6.73 -12.10
CA PRO A 91 -10.98 5.31 -12.45
C PRO A 91 -9.58 4.73 -12.64
N THR A 92 -9.25 3.70 -11.86
CA THR A 92 -8.00 2.93 -11.87
C THR A 92 -8.27 1.43 -11.82
N PHE A 93 -7.24 0.60 -11.98
CA PHE A 93 -7.40 -0.86 -11.94
C PHE A 93 -8.05 -1.36 -10.64
N ASN A 94 -8.93 -2.36 -10.76
CA ASN A 94 -9.48 -3.10 -9.62
C ASN A 94 -8.43 -4.08 -9.06
N PRO A 95 -8.04 -3.99 -7.76
CA PRO A 95 -7.11 -4.93 -7.13
C PRO A 95 -7.58 -6.39 -7.16
N LEU A 96 -8.90 -6.64 -7.26
CA LEU A 96 -9.45 -7.99 -7.36
C LEU A 96 -9.33 -8.61 -8.76
N LYS A 97 -8.94 -7.86 -9.79
CA LYS A 97 -8.69 -8.43 -11.14
C LYS A 97 -7.58 -9.49 -11.06
N GLU A 98 -7.69 -10.59 -11.79
CA GLU A 98 -6.64 -11.60 -11.82
C GLU A 98 -5.40 -11.03 -12.55
N ALA A 99 -4.24 -11.02 -11.89
CA ALA A 99 -2.97 -10.53 -12.48
C ALA A 99 -2.09 -11.65 -13.06
N PHE A 100 -2.24 -12.88 -12.55
CA PHE A 100 -1.56 -14.09 -13.03
C PHE A 100 -2.21 -15.33 -12.39
N PRO A 101 -1.97 -16.53 -12.95
CA PRO A 101 -2.48 -17.77 -12.36
C PRO A 101 -1.99 -17.96 -10.92
N GLY A 102 -2.92 -18.09 -9.97
CA GLY A 102 -2.62 -18.21 -8.54
C GLY A 102 -2.63 -16.88 -7.78
N TYR A 103 -2.98 -15.77 -8.43
CA TYR A 103 -3.07 -14.46 -7.79
C TYR A 103 -4.05 -14.42 -6.60
N SER A 104 -5.12 -15.22 -6.62
CA SER A 104 -6.10 -15.31 -5.50
C SER A 104 -5.42 -15.59 -4.16
N LYS A 105 -4.44 -16.51 -4.13
CA LYS A 105 -3.69 -16.88 -2.94
C LYS A 105 -2.79 -15.75 -2.46
N GLU A 106 -2.06 -15.14 -3.38
CA GLU A 106 -1.15 -14.04 -3.05
C GLU A 106 -1.94 -12.82 -2.55
N PHE A 107 -3.03 -12.47 -3.23
CA PHE A 107 -3.93 -11.40 -2.79
C PHE A 107 -4.51 -11.69 -1.40
N ALA A 108 -4.98 -12.90 -1.14
CA ALA A 108 -5.53 -13.26 0.17
C ALA A 108 -4.47 -13.15 1.28
N LEU A 109 -3.23 -13.56 1.03
CA LEU A 109 -2.12 -13.41 1.99
C LEU A 109 -1.75 -11.94 2.23
N ILE A 110 -1.69 -11.12 1.18
CA ILE A 110 -1.45 -9.68 1.32
C ILE A 110 -2.57 -9.04 2.15
N PHE A 111 -3.82 -9.33 1.79
CA PHE A 111 -4.99 -8.79 2.47
C PHE A 111 -5.06 -9.23 3.93
N LYS A 112 -4.70 -10.50 4.22
CA LYS A 112 -4.58 -11.03 5.57
C LYS A 112 -3.63 -10.21 6.44
N GLU A 113 -2.47 -9.82 5.92
CA GLU A 113 -1.48 -9.08 6.71
C GLU A 113 -1.88 -7.60 6.89
N ILE A 114 -2.63 -7.00 5.95
CA ILE A 114 -3.07 -5.59 6.01
C ILE A 114 -4.32 -5.43 6.89
N TYR A 115 -5.25 -6.38 6.80
CA TYR A 115 -6.56 -6.36 7.47
C TYR A 115 -6.67 -7.40 8.60
N GLU A 116 -5.56 -8.00 9.02
CA GLU A 116 -5.46 -8.92 10.16
C GLU A 116 -6.42 -10.11 10.07
N LEU A 117 -6.62 -10.65 8.86
CA LEU A 117 -7.47 -11.84 8.70
C LEU A 117 -6.87 -13.04 9.44
N SER A 118 -7.76 -13.86 9.99
CA SER A 118 -7.44 -15.21 10.43
C SER A 118 -7.07 -16.10 9.25
N ARG A 119 -6.42 -17.23 9.55
CA ARG A 119 -6.06 -18.23 8.55
C ARG A 119 -7.27 -18.74 7.77
N ASP A 120 -8.41 -18.92 8.44
CA ASP A 120 -9.60 -19.45 7.79
C ASP A 120 -10.27 -18.41 6.88
N GLU A 121 -10.34 -17.14 7.30
CA GLU A 121 -10.86 -16.05 6.46
C GLU A 121 -9.98 -15.87 5.21
N CYS A 122 -8.66 -15.98 5.35
CA CYS A 122 -7.73 -15.97 4.23
C CYS A 122 -8.02 -17.11 3.24
N ILE A 123 -8.32 -18.33 3.73
CA ILE A 123 -8.69 -19.48 2.87
C ILE A 123 -10.01 -19.22 2.16
N TYR A 124 -11.00 -18.63 2.83
CA TYR A 124 -12.28 -18.30 2.19
C TYR A 124 -12.14 -17.20 1.15
N LEU A 125 -11.29 -16.19 1.39
CA LEU A 125 -10.99 -15.14 0.43
C LEU A 125 -10.26 -15.70 -0.81
N GLU A 126 -9.28 -16.57 -0.61
CA GLU A 126 -8.61 -17.28 -1.70
C GLU A 126 -9.61 -18.08 -2.54
N LYS A 127 -10.45 -18.90 -1.89
CA LYS A 127 -11.45 -19.74 -2.56
C LYS A 127 -12.48 -18.94 -3.34
N VAL A 128 -12.99 -17.84 -2.77
CA VAL A 128 -14.03 -17.05 -3.46
C VAL A 128 -13.47 -16.35 -4.70
N LEU A 129 -12.22 -15.87 -4.64
CA LEU A 129 -11.53 -15.28 -5.79
C LEU A 129 -11.21 -16.35 -6.83
N GLU A 130 -10.69 -17.51 -6.41
CA GLU A 130 -10.40 -18.62 -7.33
C GLU A 130 -11.65 -19.11 -8.05
N ASN A 131 -12.78 -19.20 -7.35
CA ASN A 131 -14.07 -19.55 -7.96
C ASN A 131 -14.50 -18.48 -8.98
N ALA A 132 -14.37 -17.19 -8.66
CA ALA A 132 -14.68 -16.12 -9.60
C ALA A 132 -13.85 -16.23 -10.89
N TYR A 133 -12.53 -16.39 -10.76
CA TYR A 133 -11.63 -16.51 -11.92
C TYR A 133 -11.92 -17.77 -12.75
N ARG A 134 -12.22 -18.91 -12.09
CA ARG A 134 -12.57 -20.16 -12.78
C ARG A 134 -13.87 -20.06 -13.57
N ASP A 135 -14.81 -19.25 -13.09
CA ASP A 135 -16.09 -18.98 -13.77
C ASP A 135 -15.94 -17.95 -14.92
N GLY A 136 -14.72 -17.47 -15.20
CA GLY A 136 -14.42 -16.48 -16.23
C GLY A 136 -14.62 -15.02 -15.80
N ASP A 137 -14.94 -14.78 -14.52
CA ASP A 137 -15.03 -13.45 -13.93
C ASP A 137 -13.63 -13.00 -13.50
N CYS A 138 -12.82 -12.55 -14.47
CA CYS A 138 -11.43 -12.13 -14.24
C CYS A 138 -11.32 -10.76 -13.55
N CYS A 139 -12.41 -9.99 -13.39
CA CYS A 139 -12.43 -8.68 -12.73
C CYS A 139 -13.61 -8.60 -11.74
N PRO A 140 -13.64 -9.46 -10.70
CA PRO A 140 -14.80 -9.55 -9.83
C PRO A 140 -15.02 -8.25 -9.07
N THR A 141 -16.30 -7.87 -8.96
CA THR A 141 -16.73 -6.78 -8.09
C THR A 141 -16.84 -7.26 -6.66
N LEU A 142 -16.73 -6.35 -5.70
CA LEU A 142 -16.90 -6.68 -4.29
C LEU A 142 -18.32 -7.20 -3.99
N GLU A 143 -19.35 -6.68 -4.68
CA GLU A 143 -20.71 -7.23 -4.66
C GLU A 143 -20.73 -8.68 -5.14
N GLY A 144 -20.08 -8.98 -6.27
CA GLY A 144 -19.94 -10.33 -6.79
C GLY A 144 -19.18 -11.28 -5.86
N ILE A 145 -18.22 -10.76 -5.08
CA ILE A 145 -17.55 -11.52 -4.03
C ILE A 145 -18.51 -11.80 -2.86
N PHE A 146 -19.28 -10.81 -2.41
CA PHE A 146 -20.27 -11.00 -1.34
C PHE A 146 -21.33 -12.03 -1.71
N GLU A 147 -21.86 -11.99 -2.94
CA GLU A 147 -22.83 -12.97 -3.41
C GLU A 147 -22.28 -14.40 -3.38
N ARG A 148 -21.03 -14.59 -3.79
CA ARG A 148 -20.38 -15.90 -3.77
C ARG A 148 -20.11 -16.37 -2.34
N LEU A 149 -19.68 -15.48 -1.44
CA LEU A 149 -19.56 -15.79 -0.01
C LEU A 149 -20.90 -16.20 0.60
N LEU A 150 -22.00 -15.53 0.24
CA LEU A 150 -23.34 -15.90 0.70
C LEU A 150 -23.77 -17.30 0.23
N ARG A 151 -23.43 -17.68 -1.01
CA ARG A 151 -23.67 -19.06 -1.50
C ARG A 151 -22.85 -20.07 -0.71
N MET A 152 -21.56 -19.79 -0.48
CA MET A 152 -20.70 -20.64 0.35
C MET A 152 -21.23 -20.75 1.79
N GLU A 153 -21.76 -19.66 2.37
CA GLU A 153 -22.35 -19.65 3.71
C GLU A 153 -23.59 -20.55 3.79
N ALA A 154 -24.44 -20.54 2.75
CA ALA A 154 -25.67 -21.34 2.71
C ALA A 154 -25.40 -22.86 2.64
N GLU A 155 -24.27 -23.25 2.07
CA GLU A 155 -23.85 -24.66 1.93
C GLU A 155 -22.97 -25.14 3.10
N ALA A 156 -22.47 -24.21 3.92
CA ALA A 156 -21.51 -24.48 4.98
C ALA A 156 -22.15 -24.99 6.28
N GLN A 157 -21.36 -25.70 7.09
CA GLN A 157 -21.77 -26.01 8.47
C GLN A 157 -21.83 -24.73 9.33
N PRO A 158 -22.61 -24.68 10.42
CA PRO A 158 -22.77 -23.46 11.23
C PRO A 158 -21.45 -22.81 11.71
N LYS A 159 -20.44 -23.63 12.05
CA LYS A 159 -19.12 -23.12 12.47
C LYS A 159 -18.31 -22.51 11.33
N GLU A 160 -18.56 -22.95 10.10
CA GLU A 160 -17.92 -22.42 8.89
C GLU A 160 -18.64 -21.16 8.41
N GLY A 161 -19.97 -21.12 8.50
CA GLY A 161 -20.77 -19.93 8.21
C GLY A 161 -20.35 -18.70 9.01
N TYR A 162 -20.02 -18.87 10.30
CA TYR A 162 -19.49 -17.78 11.14
C TYR A 162 -18.16 -17.20 10.61
N LYS A 163 -17.28 -18.04 10.06
CA LYS A 163 -15.98 -17.57 9.53
C LYS A 163 -16.17 -16.78 8.23
N ILE A 164 -17.09 -17.23 7.39
CA ILE A 164 -17.47 -16.54 6.15
C ILE A 164 -18.09 -15.18 6.49
N GLU A 165 -18.91 -15.12 7.53
CA GLU A 165 -19.47 -13.87 8.04
C GLU A 165 -18.41 -12.90 8.56
N CYS A 166 -17.42 -13.36 9.32
CA CYS A 166 -16.32 -12.50 9.75
C CYS A 166 -15.51 -11.94 8.56
N LEU A 167 -15.21 -12.77 7.55
CA LEU A 167 -14.57 -12.31 6.32
C LEU A 167 -15.41 -11.22 5.62
N LYS A 168 -16.73 -11.42 5.51
CA LYS A 168 -17.63 -10.41 4.93
C LYS A 168 -17.58 -9.08 5.69
N ASN A 169 -17.49 -9.13 7.02
CA ASN A 169 -17.38 -7.92 7.84
C ASN A 169 -16.09 -7.15 7.52
N VAL A 170 -14.95 -7.85 7.39
CA VAL A 170 -13.68 -7.18 7.04
C VAL A 170 -13.72 -6.64 5.61
N LEU A 171 -14.26 -7.40 4.65
CA LEU A 171 -14.43 -6.94 3.27
C LEU A 171 -15.35 -5.72 3.16
N SER A 172 -16.29 -5.54 4.09
CA SER A 172 -17.18 -4.38 4.09
C SER A 172 -16.47 -3.05 4.35
N GLU A 173 -15.25 -3.08 4.91
CA GLU A 173 -14.39 -1.90 5.03
C GLU A 173 -14.01 -1.33 3.66
N LEU A 174 -13.97 -2.16 2.62
CA LEU A 174 -13.65 -1.75 1.25
C LEU A 174 -14.82 -1.08 0.52
N GLU A 175 -16.03 -1.16 1.07
CA GLU A 175 -17.22 -0.53 0.49
C GLU A 175 -17.36 0.94 0.87
N VAL A 176 -16.51 1.43 1.78
CA VAL A 176 -16.50 2.81 2.27
C VAL A 176 -15.13 3.43 1.99
N GLY A 177 -15.13 4.75 1.77
CA GLY A 177 -13.89 5.51 1.58
C GLY A 177 -13.40 5.56 0.13
N PRO A 178 -12.18 6.09 -0.08
CA PRO A 178 -11.68 6.42 -1.41
C PRO A 178 -11.56 5.21 -2.35
N LEU A 179 -11.32 3.99 -1.84
CA LEU A 179 -11.18 2.82 -2.69
C LEU A 179 -12.51 2.17 -3.13
N ALA A 180 -13.62 2.48 -2.45
CA ALA A 180 -14.89 1.82 -2.72
C ALA A 180 -15.33 1.83 -4.20
N PRO A 181 -15.14 2.92 -4.97
CA PRO A 181 -15.52 2.93 -6.38
C PRO A 181 -14.66 2.00 -7.26
N ILE A 182 -13.43 1.71 -6.86
CA ILE A 182 -12.49 0.85 -7.62
C ILE A 182 -12.94 -0.61 -7.59
N PHE A 183 -13.52 -1.04 -6.47
CA PHE A 183 -14.03 -2.39 -6.27
C PHE A 183 -15.37 -2.68 -6.96
N ARG A 184 -15.91 -1.73 -7.73
CA ARG A 184 -17.15 -1.88 -8.51
C ARG A 184 -16.95 -2.44 -9.93
N GLY A 185 -15.77 -3.01 -10.22
CA GLY A 185 -15.48 -3.64 -11.51
C GLY A 185 -14.72 -2.76 -12.50
N ASN A 186 -13.81 -1.93 -12.00
CA ASN A 186 -13.02 -1.07 -12.88
C ASN A 186 -11.92 -1.86 -13.62
N GLU A 187 -12.01 -1.90 -14.95
CA GLU A 187 -11.12 -2.69 -15.79
C GLU A 187 -9.88 -1.94 -16.28
N ARG A 188 -9.72 -0.64 -15.92
CA ARG A 188 -8.60 0.16 -16.42
C ARG A 188 -7.26 -0.50 -16.09
N GLU A 189 -6.39 -0.63 -17.08
CA GLU A 189 -5.09 -1.26 -16.90
C GLU A 189 -4.03 -0.26 -16.45
N LEU A 190 -2.95 -0.78 -15.85
CA LEU A 190 -1.74 0.01 -15.63
C LEU A 190 -1.03 0.25 -16.96
N PHE A 191 -0.57 1.48 -17.18
CA PHE A 191 0.20 1.85 -18.37
C PHE A 191 1.37 2.75 -17.95
N ALA A 192 2.30 3.03 -18.87
CA ALA A 192 3.42 3.94 -18.66
C ALA A 192 3.61 4.85 -19.90
N PRO A 193 4.02 6.12 -19.74
CA PRO A 193 4.37 6.77 -18.48
C PRO A 193 3.15 7.18 -17.61
N MET A 194 3.19 6.86 -16.32
CA MET A 194 2.08 7.13 -15.38
C MET A 194 2.59 7.51 -13.98
N ILE A 195 1.85 8.40 -13.31
CA ILE A 195 1.84 8.55 -11.86
C ILE A 195 0.54 7.99 -11.30
N LEU A 196 0.66 6.98 -10.46
CA LEU A 196 -0.42 6.49 -9.62
C LEU A 196 -0.30 7.17 -8.25
N ASP A 197 -1.12 8.19 -8.04
CA ASP A 197 -1.13 9.00 -6.81
C ASP A 197 -2.03 8.33 -5.77
N LEU A 198 -1.39 7.89 -4.68
CA LEU A 198 -1.99 7.20 -3.54
C LEU A 198 -2.03 8.09 -2.29
N GLY A 199 -1.67 9.38 -2.40
CA GLY A 199 -1.51 10.29 -1.27
C GLY A 199 -2.79 10.51 -0.46
N ASN A 200 -3.96 10.43 -1.09
CA ASN A 200 -5.26 10.59 -0.43
C ASN A 200 -5.76 9.33 0.31
N LEU A 201 -5.07 8.21 0.18
CA LEU A 201 -5.48 6.95 0.79
C LEU A 201 -4.95 6.82 2.23
N THR A 202 -5.63 6.02 3.04
CA THR A 202 -5.09 5.56 4.33
C THR A 202 -3.86 4.68 4.11
N LEU A 203 -3.04 4.51 5.15
CA LEU A 203 -1.80 3.74 5.03
C LEU A 203 -2.04 2.27 4.61
N LYS A 204 -3.10 1.62 5.10
CA LYS A 204 -3.49 0.26 4.71
C LYS A 204 -3.84 0.19 3.21
N GLU A 205 -4.63 1.15 2.73
CA GLU A 205 -5.04 1.25 1.34
C GLU A 205 -3.87 1.54 0.40
N ARG A 206 -2.92 2.41 0.81
CA ARG A 206 -1.67 2.68 0.07
C ARG A 206 -0.87 1.39 -0.14
N VAL A 207 -0.66 0.63 0.93
CA VAL A 207 0.08 -0.65 0.87
C VAL A 207 -0.63 -1.62 -0.07
N MET A 208 -1.94 -1.81 0.09
CA MET A 208 -2.72 -2.71 -0.77
C MET A 208 -2.61 -2.32 -2.24
N MET A 209 -2.83 -1.05 -2.58
CA MET A 209 -2.75 -0.56 -3.96
C MET A 209 -1.35 -0.67 -4.53
N MET A 210 -0.31 -0.39 -3.73
CA MET A 210 1.08 -0.56 -4.14
C MET A 210 1.39 -2.03 -4.47
N VAL A 211 1.06 -2.97 -3.59
CA VAL A 211 1.33 -4.40 -3.85
C VAL A 211 0.51 -4.92 -5.02
N ALA A 212 -0.76 -4.53 -5.13
CA ALA A 212 -1.61 -4.88 -6.27
C ALA A 212 -1.08 -4.30 -7.60
N SER A 213 -0.42 -3.13 -7.54
CA SER A 213 0.26 -2.53 -8.70
C SER A 213 1.52 -3.33 -9.08
N LEU A 214 2.34 -3.71 -8.10
CA LEU A 214 3.53 -4.56 -8.31
C LEU A 214 3.18 -5.87 -9.02
N ALA A 215 2.09 -6.52 -8.61
CA ALA A 215 1.59 -7.74 -9.25
C ALA A 215 1.23 -7.55 -10.74
N ARG A 216 0.81 -6.34 -11.14
CA ARG A 216 0.29 -6.02 -12.49
C ARG A 216 1.26 -5.31 -13.41
N ILE A 217 2.40 -4.83 -12.90
CA ILE A 217 3.41 -4.16 -13.74
C ILE A 217 3.84 -5.04 -14.92
N ARG A 218 3.77 -6.36 -14.78
CA ARG A 218 4.08 -7.32 -15.85
C ARG A 218 3.22 -7.15 -17.11
N GLU A 219 2.02 -6.60 -16.97
CA GLU A 219 1.09 -6.32 -18.08
C GLU A 219 1.34 -4.92 -18.69
N CYS A 220 2.07 -4.07 -17.97
CA CYS A 220 2.40 -2.72 -18.38
C CYS A 220 3.71 -2.67 -19.19
N ARG A 221 3.81 -1.71 -20.12
CA ARG A 221 5.06 -1.41 -20.87
C ARG A 221 6.09 -0.61 -20.06
N ALA A 222 5.94 -0.56 -18.73
CA ALA A 222 6.90 0.13 -17.88
C ALA A 222 8.27 -0.56 -17.97
N THR A 223 9.29 0.20 -18.30
CA THR A 223 10.69 -0.26 -18.21
C THR A 223 11.33 0.14 -16.88
N PHE A 224 10.60 0.93 -16.09
CA PHE A 224 11.11 1.62 -14.93
C PHE A 224 9.99 1.91 -13.94
N VAL A 225 10.18 1.56 -12.66
CA VAL A 225 9.20 1.71 -11.59
C VAL A 225 9.80 2.48 -10.43
N VAL A 226 9.01 3.40 -9.89
CA VAL A 226 9.35 4.22 -8.72
C VAL A 226 8.35 3.97 -7.62
N ILE A 227 8.83 3.72 -6.41
CA ILE A 227 8.02 3.56 -5.20
C ILE A 227 8.61 4.50 -4.15
N ASP A 228 7.94 5.62 -3.85
CA ASP A 228 8.44 6.57 -2.86
C ASP A 228 7.39 6.94 -1.83
N GLY A 229 7.85 7.19 -0.60
CA GLY A 229 7.02 7.68 0.49
C GLY A 229 6.31 6.61 1.29
N LEU A 230 6.72 5.34 1.16
CA LEU A 230 6.18 4.26 1.98
C LEU A 230 6.78 4.27 3.37
N ASP A 231 5.92 4.22 4.39
CA ASP A 231 6.35 3.80 5.71
C ASP A 231 6.53 2.28 5.70
N TRP A 232 7.79 1.84 5.68
CA TRP A 232 8.14 0.42 5.62
C TRP A 232 7.81 -0.35 6.91
N SER A 233 7.37 0.31 7.98
CA SER A 233 7.05 -0.34 9.26
C SER A 233 5.88 -1.32 9.14
N ILE A 234 4.84 -1.03 8.36
CA ILE A 234 3.71 -1.96 8.16
C ILE A 234 4.14 -3.18 7.36
N ILE A 235 4.95 -2.99 6.33
CA ILE A 235 5.50 -4.11 5.58
C ILE A 235 6.44 -4.93 6.47
N SER A 236 7.24 -4.27 7.29
CA SER A 236 8.28 -4.91 8.09
C SER A 236 7.77 -5.55 9.38
N GLY A 237 6.61 -5.11 9.87
CA GLY A 237 5.87 -5.80 10.94
C GLY A 237 5.42 -7.20 10.53
N SER A 238 5.26 -7.45 9.22
CA SER A 238 4.92 -8.76 8.66
C SER A 238 6.08 -9.34 7.83
N ILE A 239 6.72 -10.38 8.36
CA ILE A 239 7.76 -11.13 7.65
C ILE A 239 7.23 -11.66 6.29
N TRP A 240 5.95 -12.04 6.24
CA TRP A 240 5.31 -12.56 5.03
C TRP A 240 5.11 -11.47 3.99
N LEU A 241 4.50 -10.34 4.36
CA LEU A 241 4.27 -9.22 3.44
C LEU A 241 5.60 -8.67 2.91
N LYS A 242 6.60 -8.55 3.79
CA LYS A 242 7.97 -8.19 3.40
C LYS A 242 8.56 -9.14 2.38
N SER A 243 8.40 -10.45 2.56
CA SER A 243 8.90 -11.44 1.59
C SER A 243 8.18 -11.31 0.25
N ILE A 244 6.84 -11.21 0.25
CA ILE A 244 6.04 -11.08 -0.97
C ILE A 244 6.45 -9.84 -1.77
N VAL A 245 6.55 -8.68 -1.12
CA VAL A 245 6.94 -7.43 -1.77
C VAL A 245 8.37 -7.51 -2.33
N ARG A 246 9.30 -8.06 -1.56
CA ARG A 246 10.68 -8.28 -2.02
C ARG A 246 10.71 -9.19 -3.26
N ASP A 247 10.00 -10.32 -3.21
CA ASP A 247 10.02 -11.31 -4.28
C ASP A 247 9.38 -10.74 -5.56
N MET A 248 8.32 -9.92 -5.44
CA MET A 248 7.76 -9.15 -6.56
C MET A 248 8.77 -8.17 -7.15
N ILE A 249 9.48 -7.39 -6.33
CA ILE A 249 10.51 -6.45 -6.80
C ILE A 249 11.67 -7.19 -7.48
N GLU A 250 12.11 -8.32 -6.92
CA GLU A 250 13.18 -9.13 -7.50
C GLU A 250 12.80 -9.65 -8.89
N ASP A 251 11.56 -10.15 -9.05
CA ASP A 251 11.02 -10.61 -10.34
C ASP A 251 10.95 -9.50 -11.39
N LEU A 252 10.56 -8.28 -11.02
CA LEU A 252 10.55 -7.13 -11.94
C LEU A 252 11.95 -6.89 -12.53
N SER A 253 13.00 -6.92 -11.70
CA SER A 253 14.35 -6.70 -12.22
C SER A 253 14.88 -7.89 -13.02
N TYR A 254 14.47 -9.13 -12.71
CA TYR A 254 14.80 -10.28 -13.59
C TYR A 254 14.20 -10.12 -14.99
N ARG A 255 13.10 -9.37 -15.12
CA ARG A 255 12.47 -9.02 -16.40
C ARG A 255 13.07 -7.78 -17.07
N GLY A 256 14.13 -7.20 -16.48
CA GLY A 256 14.78 -6.00 -16.99
C GLY A 256 14.05 -4.70 -16.66
N ILE A 257 13.11 -4.70 -15.71
CA ILE A 257 12.44 -3.50 -15.21
C ILE A 257 13.26 -2.94 -14.05
N SER A 258 13.75 -1.71 -14.19
CA SER A 258 14.48 -1.05 -13.11
C SER A 258 13.52 -0.59 -12.01
N VAL A 259 13.87 -0.80 -10.74
CA VAL A 259 13.02 -0.48 -9.58
C VAL A 259 13.76 0.45 -8.63
N TYR A 260 13.25 1.67 -8.46
CA TYR A 260 13.81 2.64 -7.52
C TYR A 260 12.85 2.88 -6.35
N ILE A 261 13.40 2.85 -5.15
CA ILE A 261 12.64 2.89 -3.92
C ILE A 261 13.14 4.01 -3.05
N GLY A 262 12.24 4.89 -2.62
CA GLY A 262 12.51 5.91 -1.63
C GLY A 262 12.08 5.42 -0.26
N SER A 263 13.01 5.42 0.70
CA SER A 263 12.77 5.05 2.10
C SER A 263 13.35 6.09 3.05
N ASP A 264 12.67 6.33 4.17
CA ASP A 264 13.24 6.96 5.37
C ASP A 264 13.80 5.92 6.36
N ASP A 265 13.56 4.63 6.11
CA ASP A 265 14.00 3.52 6.94
C ASP A 265 15.04 2.65 6.23
N LEU A 266 16.28 2.72 6.70
CA LEU A 266 17.40 1.91 6.24
C LEU A 266 17.32 0.44 6.71
N ILE A 267 16.77 0.19 7.90
CA ILE A 267 16.74 -1.13 8.54
C ILE A 267 15.80 -2.06 7.77
N HIS A 268 14.74 -1.48 7.21
CA HIS A 268 13.67 -2.23 6.56
C HIS A 268 13.79 -2.32 5.04
N ALA A 269 14.73 -1.58 4.44
CA ALA A 269 14.96 -1.54 3.01
C ALA A 269 16.01 -2.53 2.40
N PRO A 270 16.49 -3.63 3.04
CA PRO A 270 17.55 -4.40 2.42
C PRO A 270 17.03 -5.33 1.30
N ILE A 271 17.04 -4.81 0.08
CA ILE A 271 16.90 -5.61 -1.14
C ILE A 271 18.30 -6.07 -1.54
N ARG A 272 18.46 -7.37 -1.81
CA ARG A 272 19.76 -7.94 -2.19
C ARG A 272 20.22 -7.39 -3.55
N SER A 273 21.52 -7.20 -3.69
CA SER A 273 22.14 -6.74 -4.95
C SER A 273 21.57 -5.41 -5.45
N THR A 274 21.44 -4.46 -4.53
CA THR A 274 20.85 -3.13 -4.76
C THR A 274 21.91 -2.06 -4.50
N ALA A 275 21.88 -0.99 -5.30
CA ALA A 275 22.66 0.20 -5.03
C ALA A 275 21.90 1.10 -4.04
N TYR A 276 22.58 1.61 -3.02
CA TYR A 276 22.00 2.54 -2.06
C TYR A 276 22.51 3.94 -2.36
N VAL A 277 21.61 4.92 -2.37
CA VAL A 277 21.95 6.33 -2.51
C VAL A 277 21.49 7.04 -1.24
N PHE A 278 22.44 7.54 -0.47
CA PHE A 278 22.15 8.37 0.70
C PHE A 278 22.13 9.84 0.26
N CYS A 279 21.04 10.55 0.53
CA CYS A 279 20.83 11.94 0.16
C CYS A 279 20.56 12.79 1.42
N GLY A 280 21.19 13.95 1.50
CA GLY A 280 21.10 14.79 2.71
C GLY A 280 22.04 14.31 3.84
N PRO A 281 21.88 14.84 5.06
CA PRO A 281 22.74 14.49 6.19
C PRO A 281 22.69 13.00 6.51
N ILE A 282 23.85 12.34 6.59
CA ILE A 282 23.92 10.91 6.94
C ILE A 282 23.92 10.76 8.47
N TRP A 283 22.91 10.06 8.98
CA TRP A 283 22.68 9.85 10.40
C TRP A 283 23.62 8.79 10.96
N TYR A 284 23.79 8.78 12.29
CA TYR A 284 24.75 7.89 12.96
C TYR A 284 24.47 6.39 12.68
N ASP A 285 23.21 5.97 12.67
CA ASP A 285 22.83 4.59 12.40
C ASP A 285 23.10 4.19 10.94
N GLU A 286 22.93 5.12 10.00
CA GLU A 286 23.26 4.94 8.59
C GLU A 286 24.77 4.80 8.39
N VAL A 287 25.56 5.64 9.08
CA VAL A 287 27.03 5.54 9.12
C VAL A 287 27.45 4.15 9.60
N ARG A 288 26.84 3.64 10.68
CA ARG A 288 27.17 2.30 11.21
C ARG A 288 26.86 1.20 10.19
N TRP A 289 25.73 1.30 9.51
CA TRP A 289 25.34 0.34 8.48
C TRP A 289 26.26 0.39 7.26
N ILE A 290 26.61 1.58 6.77
CA ILE A 290 27.55 1.77 5.64
C ILE A 290 28.92 1.15 5.97
N ARG A 291 29.43 1.32 7.20
CA ARG A 291 30.68 0.68 7.64
C ARG A 291 30.61 -0.84 7.56
N GLY A 292 29.46 -1.43 7.87
CA GLY A 292 29.25 -2.88 7.75
C GLY A 292 29.29 -3.39 6.31
N LEU A 293 29.07 -2.52 5.32
CA LEU A 293 29.13 -2.87 3.90
C LEU A 293 30.47 -2.57 3.25
N ALA A 294 31.15 -1.51 3.70
CA ALA A 294 32.37 -1.04 3.10
C ALA A 294 33.38 -0.63 4.19
N ASP A 295 34.18 -1.60 4.60
CA ASP A 295 35.26 -1.43 5.58
C ASP A 295 36.30 -0.40 5.09
N GLY A 296 36.74 0.47 6.00
CA GLY A 296 37.82 1.43 5.76
C GLY A 296 37.43 2.78 5.14
N LEU A 297 36.14 3.10 5.02
CA LEU A 297 35.68 4.44 4.67
C LEU A 297 35.74 5.38 5.87
N ASP A 298 36.42 6.52 5.68
CA ASP A 298 36.32 7.64 6.60
C ASP A 298 34.99 8.36 6.40
N LEU A 299 33.98 7.92 7.14
CA LEU A 299 32.62 8.48 7.09
C LEU A 299 32.48 9.88 7.71
N GLU A 300 33.51 10.44 8.36
CA GLU A 300 33.42 11.82 8.88
C GLU A 300 33.25 12.84 7.75
N HIS A 301 33.87 12.60 6.60
CA HIS A 301 33.71 13.41 5.39
C HIS A 301 32.32 13.33 4.75
N PHE A 302 31.52 12.31 5.10
CA PHE A 302 30.22 12.03 4.46
C PHE A 302 29.02 12.47 5.31
N ARG A 303 29.24 12.93 6.55
CA ARG A 303 28.15 13.42 7.42
C ARG A 303 27.43 14.65 6.87
N TYR A 304 28.11 15.43 6.04
CA TYR A 304 27.61 16.68 5.49
C TYR A 304 27.57 16.61 3.97
N LEU A 305 26.58 15.90 3.43
CA LEU A 305 26.31 15.97 1.99
C LEU A 305 25.72 17.33 1.67
N GLU A 306 26.32 18.02 0.70
CA GLU A 306 25.73 19.22 0.10
C GLU A 306 24.38 18.88 -0.55
N GLU A 307 23.46 19.84 -0.59
CA GLU A 307 22.22 19.69 -1.34
C GLU A 307 22.51 19.38 -2.82
N GLY A 308 21.77 18.42 -3.41
CA GLY A 308 22.04 17.94 -4.76
C GLY A 308 23.25 16.98 -4.87
N THR A 309 23.78 16.52 -3.73
CA THR A 309 24.80 15.47 -3.67
C THR A 309 24.28 14.26 -2.91
N GLY A 310 24.57 13.07 -3.43
CA GLY A 310 24.28 11.78 -2.80
C GLY A 310 25.55 10.94 -2.64
N LEU A 311 25.59 10.10 -1.62
CA LEU A 311 26.60 9.04 -1.49
C LEU A 311 26.03 7.74 -2.04
N VAL A 312 26.67 7.20 -3.07
CA VAL A 312 26.31 5.91 -3.65
C VAL A 312 27.14 4.81 -3.02
N VAL A 313 26.48 3.78 -2.48
CA VAL A 313 27.08 2.59 -1.90
C VAL A 313 26.59 1.37 -2.66
N THR A 314 27.52 0.56 -3.14
CA THR A 314 27.24 -0.67 -3.88
C THR A 314 28.07 -1.82 -3.34
N TRP A 315 27.74 -3.05 -3.75
CA TRP A 315 28.50 -4.24 -3.36
C TRP A 315 29.72 -4.48 -4.24
N LYS A 316 29.79 -3.93 -5.46
CA LYS A 316 30.86 -4.22 -6.42
C LYS A 316 31.87 -3.09 -6.57
N ARG A 317 31.49 -1.85 -6.22
CA ARG A 317 32.32 -0.65 -6.38
C ARG A 317 32.58 0.04 -5.05
N ALA A 318 33.72 0.72 -4.97
CA ALA A 318 33.97 1.63 -3.87
C ALA A 318 32.91 2.76 -3.86
N PRO A 319 32.45 3.21 -2.69
CA PRO A 319 31.49 4.30 -2.62
C PRO A 319 31.97 5.58 -3.27
N PHE A 320 31.03 6.32 -3.86
CA PHE A 320 31.33 7.50 -4.66
C PHE A 320 30.25 8.57 -4.52
N TYR A 321 30.60 9.82 -4.83
CA TYR A 321 29.65 10.93 -4.79
C TYR A 321 28.92 11.04 -6.12
N LEU A 322 27.61 11.11 -6.03
CA LEU A 322 26.73 11.43 -7.13
C LEU A 322 26.28 12.88 -7.01
N ARG A 323 26.42 13.65 -8.09
CA ARG A 323 25.73 14.94 -8.20
C ARG A 323 24.48 14.79 -9.04
N PHE A 324 23.39 15.37 -8.55
CA PHE A 324 22.08 15.30 -9.16
C PHE A 324 21.47 16.71 -9.21
N ARG A 325 20.66 16.99 -10.24
CA ARG A 325 19.90 18.24 -10.24
C ARG A 325 18.91 18.15 -9.08
N SER A 326 18.72 19.23 -8.35
CA SER A 326 17.68 19.33 -7.32
C SER A 326 16.45 19.99 -7.93
N PRO A 327 15.62 19.28 -8.74
CA PRO A 327 14.46 19.90 -9.36
C PRO A 327 13.50 20.40 -8.29
N GLU A 328 13.08 21.65 -8.45
CA GLU A 328 11.98 22.18 -7.67
C GLU A 328 10.72 22.10 -8.51
N PHE A 329 9.84 21.17 -8.14
CA PHE A 329 8.51 21.11 -8.74
C PHE A 329 7.62 22.16 -8.08
N ARG A 330 6.85 22.85 -8.91
CA ARG A 330 5.70 23.58 -8.42
C ARG A 330 4.62 22.58 -7.98
N VAL A 331 3.78 23.03 -7.05
CA VAL A 331 2.58 22.29 -6.68
C VAL A 331 1.59 22.37 -7.84
N VAL A 332 1.16 21.22 -8.35
CA VAL A 332 0.18 21.12 -9.43
C VAL A 332 -1.19 20.84 -8.81
N GLY A 333 -2.15 21.71 -9.09
CA GLY A 333 -3.52 21.59 -8.60
C GLY A 333 -4.36 20.60 -9.42
N ASP A 334 -5.52 20.22 -8.89
CA ASP A 334 -6.43 19.27 -9.55
C ASP A 334 -6.89 19.75 -10.93
N ASP A 335 -7.32 21.01 -11.05
CA ASP A 335 -7.77 21.60 -12.32
C ASP A 335 -6.70 21.54 -13.42
N GLU A 336 -5.44 21.66 -13.01
CA GLU A 336 -4.32 21.59 -13.93
C GLU A 336 -4.00 20.16 -14.35
N ILE A 337 -4.11 19.19 -13.43
CA ILE A 337 -4.03 17.77 -13.76
C ILE A 337 -5.12 17.41 -14.77
N GLU A 338 -6.35 17.90 -14.57
CA GLU A 338 -7.46 17.69 -15.50
C GLU A 338 -7.18 18.27 -16.88
N ALA A 339 -6.75 19.54 -16.92
CA ALA A 339 -6.41 20.21 -18.17
C ALA A 339 -5.31 19.45 -18.92
N HIS A 340 -4.27 19.02 -18.19
CA HIS A 340 -3.17 18.22 -18.72
C HIS A 340 -3.65 16.89 -19.30
N MET A 341 -4.41 16.11 -18.53
CA MET A 341 -4.98 14.83 -18.95
C MET A 341 -5.87 14.98 -20.19
N LYS A 342 -6.67 16.04 -20.26
CA LYS A 342 -7.49 16.37 -21.44
C LYS A 342 -6.64 16.65 -22.67
N THR A 343 -5.48 17.31 -22.53
CA THR A 343 -4.57 17.54 -23.68
C THR A 343 -3.95 16.24 -24.19
N LEU A 344 -3.79 15.24 -23.32
CA LEU A 344 -3.36 13.88 -23.68
C LEU A 344 -4.47 13.01 -24.28
N GLY A 345 -5.67 13.56 -24.48
CA GLY A 345 -6.82 12.83 -25.01
C GLY A 345 -7.44 11.84 -24.02
N GLU A 346 -7.15 11.97 -22.73
CA GLU A 346 -7.82 11.17 -21.70
C GLU A 346 -9.19 11.75 -21.40
N GLU A 347 -10.20 10.89 -21.43
CA GLU A 347 -11.50 11.22 -20.87
C GLU A 347 -11.37 11.18 -19.35
N VAL A 348 -11.31 12.36 -18.73
CA VAL A 348 -11.29 12.50 -17.28
C VAL A 348 -12.70 12.24 -16.76
N SER A 349 -13.06 10.96 -16.70
CA SER A 349 -14.21 10.50 -15.94
C SER A 349 -13.83 10.51 -14.47
N TYR A 350 -14.61 11.20 -13.65
CA TYR A 350 -14.54 11.01 -12.21
C TYR A 350 -15.35 9.79 -11.82
N PHE A 351 -14.96 9.12 -10.73
CA PHE A 351 -15.99 8.36 -10.03
C PHE A 351 -17.07 9.36 -9.68
N ASP A 352 -18.31 9.09 -10.09
CA ASP A 352 -19.43 9.96 -9.76
C ASP A 352 -19.31 10.28 -8.27
N SER A 353 -18.98 11.54 -7.98
CA SER A 353 -19.06 12.08 -6.64
C SER A 353 -20.55 12.16 -6.37
N ALA A 354 -21.12 11.01 -6.05
CA ALA A 354 -22.43 10.94 -5.48
C ALA A 354 -22.32 11.77 -4.20
N GLN A 355 -22.71 13.03 -4.30
CA GLN A 355 -23.11 13.94 -3.24
C GLN A 355 -24.35 13.39 -2.51
N GLY A 356 -24.49 12.07 -2.39
CA GLY A 356 -25.28 11.44 -1.36
C GLY A 356 -24.32 11.20 -0.22
N LYS A 357 -24.68 11.60 1.01
CA LYS A 357 -24.08 11.00 2.21
C LYS A 357 -23.89 9.51 1.92
N SER A 358 -22.64 9.04 1.89
CA SER A 358 -22.41 7.60 1.79
C SER A 358 -23.24 6.97 2.89
N GLU A 359 -24.15 6.06 2.53
CA GLU A 359 -24.96 5.37 3.55
C GLU A 359 -24.00 4.85 4.63
N GLY A 360 -24.17 5.35 5.86
CA GLY A 360 -23.32 4.96 6.97
C GLY A 360 -23.46 3.46 7.23
N MET A 361 -22.51 2.84 7.95
CA MET A 361 -22.53 1.38 8.16
C MET A 361 -23.91 0.87 8.65
N LEU A 362 -24.58 1.60 9.56
CA LEU A 362 -25.92 1.22 10.03
C LEU A 362 -27.01 1.38 8.96
N GLU A 363 -26.92 2.40 8.12
CA GLU A 363 -27.89 2.65 7.04
C GLU A 363 -27.81 1.54 5.98
N ARG A 364 -26.60 1.03 5.73
CA ARG A 364 -26.36 -0.14 4.86
C ARG A 364 -26.90 -1.44 5.47
N LEU A 365 -26.68 -1.65 6.77
CA LEU A 365 -27.14 -2.84 7.48
C LEU A 365 -28.67 -2.86 7.68
N PHE A 366 -29.29 -1.69 7.79
CA PHE A 366 -30.70 -1.52 8.10
C PHE A 366 -31.36 -0.55 7.13
N ARG A 367 -31.73 -1.07 5.95
CA ARG A 367 -32.43 -0.29 4.91
C ARG A 367 -33.82 0.19 5.33
N ASP A 368 -34.46 -0.50 6.30
CA ASP A 368 -35.74 -0.07 6.85
C ASP A 368 -35.55 0.92 8.01
N ARG A 369 -36.33 2.02 7.98
CA ARG A 369 -36.21 3.11 8.96
C ARG A 369 -36.44 2.67 10.40
N ALA A 370 -37.26 1.65 10.62
CA ALA A 370 -37.59 1.17 11.96
C ALA A 370 -36.41 0.40 12.59
N SER A 371 -35.81 -0.52 11.85
CA SER A 371 -34.61 -1.25 12.29
C SER A 371 -33.41 -0.32 12.44
N LEU A 372 -33.24 0.65 11.54
CA LEU A 372 -32.20 1.67 11.66
C LEU A 372 -32.36 2.48 12.95
N PHE A 373 -33.58 2.93 13.24
CA PHE A 373 -33.88 3.64 14.49
C PHE A 373 -33.55 2.77 15.72
N TYR A 374 -33.99 1.52 15.74
CA TYR A 374 -33.67 0.59 16.83
C TYR A 374 -32.16 0.33 16.95
N ALA A 375 -31.43 0.29 15.83
CA ALA A 375 -29.99 0.08 15.83
C ALA A 375 -29.25 1.26 16.45
N LYS A 376 -29.59 2.50 16.04
CA LYS A 376 -29.03 3.73 16.61
C LYS A 376 -29.28 3.81 18.12
N GLU A 377 -30.55 3.69 18.54
CA GLU A 377 -30.93 3.78 19.95
C GLU A 377 -30.29 2.68 20.79
N PHE A 378 -30.20 1.46 20.26
CA PHE A 378 -29.55 0.36 20.96
C PHE A 378 -28.05 0.64 21.16
N LEU A 379 -27.33 1.06 20.13
CA LEU A 379 -25.90 1.38 20.22
C LEU A 379 -25.64 2.52 21.20
N ARG A 380 -26.48 3.57 21.21
CA ARG A 380 -26.39 4.67 22.18
C ARG A 380 -26.53 4.17 23.61
N LEU A 381 -27.55 3.36 23.90
CA LEU A 381 -27.77 2.79 25.23
C LEU A 381 -26.61 1.87 25.66
N VAL A 382 -26.00 1.14 24.72
CA VAL A 382 -24.83 0.30 25.00
C VAL A 382 -23.60 1.17 25.27
N GLY A 383 -23.39 2.27 24.56
CA GLY A 383 -22.31 3.22 24.80
C GLY A 383 -22.39 3.90 26.17
N GLU A 384 -23.61 4.12 26.67
CA GLU A 384 -23.86 4.61 28.03
C GLU A 384 -23.73 3.51 29.11
N GLY A 385 -23.44 2.26 28.72
CA GLY A 385 -23.32 1.13 29.65
C GLY A 385 -24.65 0.66 30.26
N ARG A 386 -25.79 0.91 29.59
CA ARG A 386 -27.14 0.74 30.18
C ARG A 386 -27.87 -0.55 29.82
N VAL A 387 -27.24 -1.49 29.09
CA VAL A 387 -27.96 -2.63 28.50
C VAL A 387 -27.44 -3.99 28.98
N PRO A 388 -28.14 -4.66 29.92
CA PRO A 388 -27.93 -6.07 30.23
C PRO A 388 -28.37 -6.97 29.08
N VAL A 389 -27.67 -8.09 28.86
CA VAL A 389 -27.99 -9.06 27.81
C VAL A 389 -29.38 -9.68 28.00
N GLU A 390 -29.74 -9.97 29.24
CA GLU A 390 -31.03 -10.55 29.62
C GLU A 390 -32.20 -9.59 29.34
N ALA A 391 -31.97 -8.28 29.43
CA ALA A 391 -32.97 -7.25 29.17
C ALA A 391 -33.40 -7.20 27.70
N VAL A 392 -32.53 -7.64 26.78
CA VAL A 392 -32.85 -7.78 25.34
C VAL A 392 -33.46 -9.15 25.05
N SER A 393 -32.90 -10.19 25.65
CA SER A 393 -33.31 -11.59 25.45
C SER A 393 -34.79 -11.82 25.82
N SER A 394 -35.25 -11.09 26.84
CA SER A 394 -36.63 -11.14 27.36
C SER A 394 -37.63 -10.25 26.60
N GLN A 395 -37.19 -9.45 25.62
CA GLN A 395 -38.08 -8.55 24.87
C GLN A 395 -39.03 -9.32 23.93
N ARG A 396 -40.30 -8.90 23.90
CA ARG A 396 -41.29 -9.41 22.95
C ARG A 396 -41.13 -8.82 21.54
N ASN A 397 -40.39 -7.70 21.41
CA ASN A 397 -40.18 -7.03 20.13
C ASN A 397 -39.22 -7.86 19.24
N ALA A 398 -39.77 -8.46 18.17
CA ALA A 398 -39.00 -9.27 17.23
C ALA A 398 -37.99 -8.44 16.41
N THR A 399 -38.36 -7.20 16.06
CA THR A 399 -37.49 -6.27 15.32
C THR A 399 -36.25 -5.91 16.13
N LEU A 400 -36.42 -5.52 17.40
CA LEU A 400 -35.28 -5.21 18.29
C LEU A 400 -34.36 -6.42 18.46
N ARG A 401 -34.91 -7.62 18.70
CA ARG A 401 -34.09 -8.84 18.82
C ARG A 401 -33.33 -9.16 17.52
N ASN A 402 -33.96 -8.93 16.36
CA ASN A 402 -33.31 -9.10 15.07
C ASN A 402 -32.20 -8.06 14.85
N VAL A 403 -32.46 -6.80 15.20
CA VAL A 403 -31.46 -5.71 15.15
C VAL A 403 -30.27 -6.03 16.03
N VAL A 404 -30.47 -6.39 17.30
CA VAL A 404 -29.37 -6.74 18.21
C VAL A 404 -28.62 -7.96 17.72
N ARG A 405 -29.33 -8.97 17.17
CA ARG A 405 -28.69 -10.12 16.53
C ARG A 405 -27.78 -9.67 15.39
N ILE A 406 -28.24 -8.77 14.53
CA ILE A 406 -27.45 -8.18 13.43
C ILE A 406 -26.29 -7.34 13.99
N LEU A 407 -26.50 -6.48 14.97
CA LEU A 407 -25.41 -5.68 15.57
C LEU A 407 -24.31 -6.56 16.20
N LYS A 408 -24.70 -7.66 16.85
CA LYS A 408 -23.75 -8.69 17.33
C LYS A 408 -23.05 -9.41 16.17
N ARG A 409 -23.80 -9.72 15.11
CA ARG A 409 -23.33 -10.33 13.85
C ARG A 409 -22.18 -9.52 13.23
N TYR A 410 -22.33 -8.20 13.23
CA TYR A 410 -21.35 -7.24 12.68
C TYR A 410 -20.39 -6.70 13.74
N PHE A 411 -20.31 -7.31 14.92
CA PHE A 411 -19.43 -6.90 16.03
C PHE A 411 -19.52 -5.43 16.43
N LEU A 412 -20.64 -4.76 16.14
CA LEU A 412 -20.89 -3.40 16.61
C LEU A 412 -21.07 -3.40 18.13
N VAL A 413 -21.51 -4.53 18.68
CA VAL A 413 -21.60 -4.79 20.13
C VAL A 413 -21.07 -6.18 20.47
N VAL A 414 -20.50 -6.30 21.66
CA VAL A 414 -20.03 -7.57 22.26
C VAL A 414 -20.63 -7.76 23.64
N GLU A 415 -20.70 -9.01 24.10
CA GLU A 415 -21.09 -9.33 25.48
C GLU A 415 -19.86 -9.34 26.39
N HIS A 416 -19.99 -8.77 27.58
CA HIS A 416 -19.00 -8.88 28.64
C HIS A 416 -19.66 -9.19 29.97
N ILE A 417 -18.93 -9.84 30.87
CA ILE A 417 -19.39 -10.17 32.22
C ILE A 417 -18.74 -9.18 33.19
N ASP A 418 -19.55 -8.54 34.02
CA ASP A 418 -19.04 -7.66 35.07
C ASP A 418 -18.60 -8.44 36.31
N GLY A 419 -18.05 -7.74 37.31
CA GLY A 419 -17.61 -8.36 38.57
C GLY A 419 -18.73 -9.00 39.41
N THR A 420 -20.00 -8.83 39.02
CA THR A 420 -21.18 -9.42 39.69
C THR A 420 -21.70 -10.68 38.98
N GLY A 421 -21.12 -11.06 37.84
CA GLY A 421 -21.59 -12.16 37.02
C GLY A 421 -22.70 -11.79 36.04
N THR A 422 -23.09 -10.51 35.98
CA THR A 422 -24.13 -10.02 35.07
C THR A 422 -23.53 -9.83 33.67
N LYS A 423 -24.24 -10.28 32.64
CA LYS A 423 -23.85 -10.09 31.24
C LYS A 423 -24.37 -8.76 30.70
N TRP A 424 -23.48 -7.95 30.15
CA TRP A 424 -23.75 -6.64 29.58
C TRP A 424 -23.29 -6.56 28.13
N TYR A 425 -23.96 -5.73 27.34
CA TYR A 425 -23.42 -5.34 26.03
C TYR A 425 -22.38 -4.22 26.19
N ARG A 426 -21.37 -4.22 25.31
CA ARG A 426 -20.36 -3.16 25.18
C ARG A 426 -20.16 -2.83 23.70
N LEU A 427 -19.97 -1.55 23.39
CA LEU A 427 -19.60 -1.10 22.04
C LEU A 427 -18.17 -1.51 21.73
N THR A 428 -17.94 -1.91 20.49
CA THR A 428 -16.58 -2.00 19.93
C THR A 428 -16.19 -0.68 19.27
N ASN A 429 -14.90 -0.52 18.93
CA ASN A 429 -14.45 0.66 18.17
C ASN A 429 -15.19 0.82 16.83
N VAL A 430 -15.58 -0.30 16.20
CA VAL A 430 -16.39 -0.32 14.97
C VAL A 430 -17.82 0.15 15.28
N GLY A 431 -18.40 -0.32 16.39
CA GLY A 431 -19.69 0.14 16.91
C GLY A 431 -19.74 1.64 17.21
N GLU A 432 -18.70 2.17 17.86
CA GLU A 432 -18.57 3.60 18.15
C GLU A 432 -18.46 4.42 16.87
N LYS A 433 -17.64 3.98 15.90
CA LYS A 433 -17.49 4.66 14.62
C LYS A 433 -18.79 4.66 13.82
N ALA A 434 -19.47 3.52 13.73
CA ALA A 434 -20.76 3.39 13.05
C ALA A 434 -21.87 4.23 13.69
N LEU A 435 -21.84 4.43 15.02
CA LEU A 435 -22.77 5.32 15.71
C LEU A 435 -22.48 6.80 15.39
N ARG A 436 -21.21 7.23 15.44
CA ARG A 436 -20.81 8.61 15.12
C ARG A 436 -21.12 9.01 13.68
N GLU A 437 -20.84 8.13 12.72
CA GLU A 437 -21.17 8.34 11.30
C GLU A 437 -22.64 8.70 11.08
N VAL A 438 -23.50 8.17 11.95
CA VAL A 438 -24.95 8.20 11.80
C VAL A 438 -25.61 9.27 12.68
N GLU A 439 -24.92 9.72 13.74
CA GLU A 439 -25.27 10.87 14.58
C GLU A 439 -24.75 12.20 14.01
N GLY A 440 -23.86 12.15 13.00
CA GLY A 440 -23.36 13.33 12.30
C GLY A 440 -22.29 14.10 13.08
N GLU A 441 -21.66 13.46 14.07
CA GLU A 441 -20.44 13.99 14.69
C GLU A 441 -19.26 13.62 13.78
N GLU A 442 -18.65 14.65 13.17
CA GLU A 442 -17.51 14.50 12.26
C GLU A 442 -16.40 13.63 12.90
N ALA A 443 -15.90 12.65 12.12
CA ALA A 443 -14.77 11.80 12.49
C ALA A 443 -13.42 12.48 12.25
#